data_AF-A0A352ZZV8-F1
#
_entry.id   AF-A0A352ZZV8-F1
#
_cell.length_a   1.000
_cell.length_b   1.000
_cell.length_c   1.000
_cell.angle_alpha   90.00
_cell.angle_beta   90.00
_cell.angle_gamma   90.00
#
_symmetry.space_group_name_H-M   'P 1'
#
loop_
_entity.id
_entity.type
_entity.pdbx_description
1 polymer ?
#
loop_
_entity_poly.entity_id
_entity_poly.type
_entity_poly.pdbx_seq_one_letter_code
_entity_poly.pdbx_strand_id
1 'polypeptide(L)'
;MKMKRFTAQMLLAVLCGSAATAQRLDITLTDNSVVSYDVSQIQYMEVMPQGEPGQLDGYWYLGYRVMGGSTVHYDGSEKLTFSGTVLKWLKSSGEEVYDLEYSEDKKSFDAVSRSTGRKTTYTIAANESDLMVLKTGTVWRYFYKSATAAREVSEVESFPNRAELATAEQVIARYKSGSSNSTKTPMGRHFESFGAATDEDKAWLADAGNQPSFTVGNYNKWTAKAVKLYPYTDPTPADVNQHAIGNCCMCAVLASFAYMYPAFIKDIITQEGNKYSVKMYDPQGNPITVAVDNKFLCDGSGNLGQCTGKNNAVTWATVLEKALMKWETRFGCNGIEGIGTEHAAPPFTGCGNSFAITPGTLYPGEMQKVVDWAMRSGMVGVGGFNKGGLVCGTLESVTGHAFTLMYTSSPDKYLWTMRNPWGNGSVDGKLEIPNRRAIQKTIDFRLVYPGAAEPFLKEGLGGYTVPKWTPRKSDLGVDKRLLRQCGIEHYGPIDEVDDDAAAEASTADGVE
;
A
#
# COMPACT_ATOMS: atom_id res chain seq x y z
N MET A 1 -21.79 18.69 -34.22
CA MET A 1 -23.26 18.58 -34.35
C MET A 1 -23.88 19.84 -33.73
N LYS A 2 -24.75 20.60 -34.41
CA LYS A 2 -25.29 21.87 -33.87
C LYS A 2 -26.45 21.59 -32.89
N MET A 3 -26.25 21.77 -31.58
CA MET A 3 -27.27 21.51 -30.56
C MET A 3 -27.22 22.53 -29.41
N LYS A 4 -28.38 22.81 -28.77
CA LYS A 4 -28.48 23.67 -27.59
C LYS A 4 -27.91 22.96 -26.36
N ARG A 5 -27.29 23.70 -25.44
CA ARG A 5 -26.54 23.23 -24.25
C ARG A 5 -27.27 22.16 -23.42
N PHE A 6 -28.59 22.30 -23.26
CA PHE A 6 -29.44 21.37 -22.51
C PHE A 6 -29.62 20.01 -23.22
N THR A 7 -29.60 20.00 -24.55
CA THR A 7 -29.73 18.79 -25.36
C THR A 7 -28.41 18.02 -25.45
N ALA A 8 -27.27 18.72 -25.30
CA ALA A 8 -25.95 18.09 -25.20
C ALA A 8 -25.79 17.28 -23.89
N GLN A 9 -26.39 17.75 -22.79
CA GLN A 9 -26.40 17.02 -21.51
C GLN A 9 -27.22 15.73 -21.55
N MET A 10 -28.37 15.72 -22.25
CA MET A 10 -29.15 14.49 -22.43
C MET A 10 -28.48 13.48 -23.37
N LEU A 11 -27.72 13.94 -24.38
CA LEU A 11 -26.97 13.03 -25.26
C LEU A 11 -25.82 12.33 -24.51
N LEU A 12 -25.24 12.98 -23.49
CA LEU A 12 -24.19 12.44 -22.65
C LEU A 12 -24.68 11.23 -21.83
N ALA A 13 -25.91 11.28 -21.31
CA ALA A 13 -26.53 10.15 -20.60
C ALA A 13 -26.80 8.94 -21.51
N VAL A 14 -26.98 9.16 -22.82
CA VAL A 14 -27.21 8.10 -23.81
C VAL A 14 -25.87 7.53 -24.33
N LEU A 15 -24.83 8.36 -24.47
CA LEU A 15 -23.51 7.93 -24.98
C LEU A 15 -22.65 7.19 -23.94
N CYS A 16 -22.88 7.40 -22.64
CA CYS A 16 -22.23 6.60 -21.58
C CYS A 16 -22.56 5.10 -21.64
N GLY A 17 -23.61 4.70 -22.37
CA GLY A 17 -23.95 3.30 -22.62
C GLY A 17 -23.13 2.63 -23.74
N SER A 18 -22.38 3.39 -24.54
CA SER A 18 -21.67 2.86 -25.70
C SER A 18 -20.44 3.70 -26.08
N ALA A 19 -19.33 3.54 -25.34
CA ALA A 19 -17.98 3.70 -25.89
C ALA A 19 -16.91 3.43 -24.80
N ALA A 20 -16.43 2.20 -24.73
CA ALA A 20 -15.02 1.99 -24.44
C ALA A 20 -14.27 2.36 -25.72
N THR A 21 -13.62 3.55 -25.80
CA THR A 21 -12.43 3.85 -26.64
C THR A 21 -12.00 5.32 -26.78
N ALA A 22 -12.70 6.33 -26.23
CA ALA A 22 -12.24 7.73 -26.36
C ALA A 22 -11.83 8.35 -25.01
N GLN A 23 -10.56 8.76 -24.87
CA GLN A 23 -10.00 9.42 -23.68
C GLN A 23 -10.35 10.92 -23.55
N ARG A 24 -10.92 11.55 -24.59
CA ARG A 24 -11.32 12.97 -24.56
C ARG A 24 -12.50 13.21 -25.50
N LEU A 25 -13.47 14.01 -25.06
CA LEU A 25 -14.60 14.44 -25.90
C LEU A 25 -14.59 15.97 -26.00
N ASP A 26 -14.35 16.47 -27.21
CA ASP A 26 -14.40 17.90 -27.53
C ASP A 26 -15.71 18.24 -28.22
N ILE A 27 -16.47 19.18 -27.65
CA ILE A 27 -17.74 19.65 -28.22
C ILE A 27 -17.59 21.13 -28.59
N THR A 28 -17.67 21.43 -29.89
CA THR A 28 -17.70 22.80 -30.40
C THR A 28 -19.11 23.37 -30.33
N LEU A 29 -19.27 24.49 -29.62
CA LEU A 29 -20.53 25.20 -29.45
C LEU A 29 -20.81 26.16 -30.62
N THR A 30 -22.03 26.69 -30.67
CA THR A 30 -22.50 27.56 -31.77
C THR A 30 -21.81 28.92 -31.85
N ASP A 31 -21.04 29.30 -30.83
CA ASP A 31 -20.21 30.50 -30.78
C ASP A 31 -18.72 30.22 -31.08
N ASN A 32 -18.41 29.04 -31.65
CA ASN A 32 -17.06 28.53 -31.92
C ASN A 32 -16.18 28.33 -30.68
N SER A 33 -16.71 28.42 -29.46
CA SER A 33 -15.99 27.96 -28.28
C SER A 33 -15.94 26.42 -28.25
N VAL A 34 -14.82 25.88 -27.76
CA VAL A 34 -14.63 24.44 -27.58
C VAL A 34 -14.68 24.13 -26.11
N VAL A 35 -15.57 23.20 -25.71
CA VAL A 35 -15.58 22.64 -24.36
C VAL A 35 -15.02 21.23 -24.44
N SER A 36 -13.86 21.04 -23.81
CA SER A 36 -13.18 19.76 -23.70
C SER A 36 -13.54 19.08 -22.38
N TYR A 37 -13.97 17.83 -22.45
CA TYR A 37 -14.20 17.00 -21.27
C TYR A 37 -13.23 15.82 -21.25
N ASP A 38 -12.49 15.68 -20.15
CA ASP A 38 -11.73 14.49 -19.82
C ASP A 38 -12.69 13.45 -19.21
N VAL A 39 -12.96 12.41 -19.98
CA VAL A 39 -13.93 11.36 -19.62
C VAL A 39 -13.38 10.45 -18.50
N SER A 40 -12.07 10.53 -18.20
CA SER A 40 -11.44 9.78 -17.12
C SER A 40 -11.69 10.39 -15.71
N GLN A 41 -12.22 11.61 -15.64
CA GLN A 41 -12.41 12.33 -14.37
C GLN A 41 -13.87 12.48 -13.90
N ILE A 42 -14.84 11.85 -14.55
CA ILE A 42 -16.23 11.86 -14.07
C ILE A 42 -16.44 10.73 -13.05
N GLN A 43 -15.84 10.88 -11.87
CA GLN A 43 -16.31 10.29 -10.62
C GLN A 43 -16.28 11.36 -9.53
N TYR A 44 -17.19 12.33 -9.65
CA TYR A 44 -17.62 13.13 -8.52
C TYR A 44 -19.09 12.78 -8.24
N MET A 45 -19.31 11.81 -7.35
CA MET A 45 -20.44 11.92 -6.44
C MET A 45 -19.84 12.40 -5.14
N GLU A 46 -20.13 13.65 -4.76
CA GLU A 46 -19.98 14.07 -3.37
C GLU A 46 -20.58 12.99 -2.46
N VAL A 47 -19.83 12.56 -1.45
CA VAL A 47 -20.37 11.70 -0.40
C VAL A 47 -21.42 12.52 0.32
N MET A 48 -22.67 12.39 -0.12
CA MET A 48 -23.82 12.98 0.54
C MET A 48 -23.82 12.49 2.00
N PRO A 49 -23.94 13.39 2.99
CA PRO A 49 -24.06 13.02 4.39
C PRO A 49 -25.11 11.92 4.57
N GLN A 50 -24.90 11.06 5.56
CA GLN A 50 -25.84 9.98 5.85
C GLN A 50 -27.24 10.59 6.08
N GLY A 51 -28.15 10.42 5.12
CA GLY A 51 -29.54 10.86 5.20
C GLY A 51 -30.05 11.91 4.21
N GLU A 52 -29.29 12.44 3.26
CA GLU A 52 -29.86 13.37 2.27
C GLU A 52 -30.76 12.66 1.22
N PRO A 53 -31.87 13.28 0.74
CA PRO A 53 -32.62 12.74 -0.39
C PRO A 53 -31.69 12.56 -1.60
N GLY A 54 -31.51 11.32 -2.05
CA GLY A 54 -30.53 10.98 -3.10
C GLY A 54 -29.28 10.25 -2.62
N GLN A 55 -29.09 10.06 -1.30
CA GLN A 55 -27.93 9.35 -0.74
C GLN A 55 -27.80 7.89 -1.20
N LEU A 56 -28.93 7.24 -1.51
CA LEU A 56 -28.95 5.85 -2.01
C LEU A 56 -28.98 5.79 -3.53
N ASP A 57 -29.03 6.93 -4.24
CA ASP A 57 -29.31 6.98 -5.66
C ASP A 57 -28.32 6.17 -6.51
N GLY A 58 -28.85 5.68 -7.62
CA GLY A 58 -28.14 4.82 -8.55
C GLY A 58 -28.41 3.34 -8.31
N TYR A 59 -27.49 2.52 -8.80
CA TYR A 59 -27.67 1.08 -8.92
C TYR A 59 -26.99 0.32 -7.80
N TRP A 60 -27.68 -0.71 -7.29
CA TRP A 60 -27.18 -1.60 -6.28
C TRP A 60 -27.60 -3.03 -6.59
N TYR A 61 -26.65 -3.96 -6.59
CA TYR A 61 -26.83 -5.35 -7.00
C TYR A 61 -26.76 -6.26 -5.78
N LEU A 62 -27.76 -7.11 -5.56
CA LEU A 62 -27.80 -7.99 -4.41
C LEU A 62 -26.73 -9.08 -4.56
N GLY A 63 -25.81 -9.15 -3.59
CA GLY A 63 -24.79 -10.21 -3.54
C GLY A 63 -25.24 -11.37 -2.65
N TYR A 64 -25.68 -11.09 -1.43
CA TYR A 64 -26.20 -12.13 -0.54
C TYR A 64 -27.20 -11.56 0.49
N ARG A 65 -28.03 -12.45 1.03
CA ARG A 65 -28.89 -12.17 2.19
C ARG A 65 -28.63 -13.16 3.30
N VAL A 66 -29.00 -12.78 4.52
CA VAL A 66 -28.80 -13.64 5.68
C VAL A 66 -30.00 -13.60 6.60
N MET A 67 -30.44 -14.78 7.01
CA MET A 67 -31.63 -15.00 7.83
C MET A 67 -31.33 -16.10 8.87
N GLY A 68 -31.37 -15.77 10.16
CA GLY A 68 -31.26 -16.77 11.23
C GLY A 68 -29.97 -17.61 11.20
N GLY A 69 -28.84 -17.04 10.77
CA GLY A 69 -27.55 -17.73 10.65
C GLY A 69 -27.32 -18.40 9.27
N SER A 70 -28.33 -18.48 8.42
CA SER A 70 -28.21 -19.02 7.06
C SER A 70 -27.94 -17.90 6.05
N THR A 71 -26.94 -18.09 5.19
CA THR A 71 -26.62 -17.15 4.08
C THR A 71 -27.13 -17.71 2.76
N VAL A 72 -27.75 -16.86 1.95
CA VAL A 72 -28.19 -17.17 0.59
C VAL A 72 -27.51 -16.20 -0.36
N HIS A 73 -26.77 -16.74 -1.32
CA HIS A 73 -25.97 -16.02 -2.30
C HIS A 73 -26.77 -15.80 -3.59
N TYR A 74 -26.48 -14.69 -4.28
CA TYR A 74 -27.12 -14.25 -5.51
C TYR A 74 -26.05 -13.95 -6.56
N ASP A 75 -26.32 -14.30 -7.81
CA ASP A 75 -25.41 -14.12 -8.96
C ASP A 75 -25.26 -12.65 -9.42
N GLY A 76 -25.73 -11.69 -8.63
CA GLY A 76 -25.75 -10.27 -9.00
C GLY A 76 -26.83 -9.89 -10.01
N SER A 77 -27.79 -10.77 -10.32
CA SER A 77 -28.90 -10.46 -11.25
C SER A 77 -29.99 -9.58 -10.63
N GLU A 78 -30.19 -9.64 -9.31
CA GLU A 78 -31.13 -8.77 -8.62
C GLU A 78 -30.56 -7.36 -8.44
N LYS A 79 -31.33 -6.34 -8.84
CA LYS A 79 -30.87 -4.95 -8.90
C LYS A 79 -31.89 -4.00 -8.29
N LEU A 80 -31.43 -3.14 -7.39
CA LEU A 80 -32.12 -1.95 -6.92
C LEU A 80 -31.69 -0.73 -7.73
N THR A 81 -32.64 0.13 -8.04
CA THR A 81 -32.41 1.46 -8.61
C THR A 81 -33.13 2.48 -7.74
N PHE A 82 -32.37 3.28 -7.01
CA PHE A 82 -32.90 4.40 -6.24
C PHE A 82 -32.85 5.68 -7.07
N SER A 83 -33.92 6.46 -7.02
CA SER A 83 -34.01 7.79 -7.60
C SER A 83 -34.88 8.67 -6.71
N GLY A 84 -34.24 9.44 -5.84
CA GLY A 84 -34.90 10.26 -4.84
C GLY A 84 -35.78 9.42 -3.91
N THR A 85 -37.10 9.58 -4.02
CA THR A 85 -38.10 8.86 -3.20
C THR A 85 -38.70 7.64 -3.90
N VAL A 86 -38.09 7.16 -4.98
CA VAL A 86 -38.57 6.00 -5.73
C VAL A 86 -37.50 4.91 -5.74
N LEU A 87 -37.93 3.69 -5.45
CA LEU A 87 -37.11 2.48 -5.57
C LEU A 87 -37.71 1.55 -6.61
N LYS A 88 -36.91 1.15 -7.59
CA LYS A 88 -37.21 0.02 -8.48
C LYS A 88 -36.38 -1.17 -8.07
N TRP A 89 -37.02 -2.32 -7.89
CA TRP A 89 -36.36 -3.58 -7.56
C TRP A 89 -36.62 -4.61 -8.64
N LEU A 90 -35.60 -4.87 -9.45
CA LEU A 90 -35.58 -5.96 -10.41
C LEU A 90 -35.21 -7.27 -9.70
N LYS A 91 -36.14 -8.23 -9.73
CA LYS A 91 -35.96 -9.60 -9.24
C LYS A 91 -36.10 -10.59 -10.39
N SER A 92 -35.77 -11.85 -10.16
CA SER A 92 -36.03 -12.93 -11.13
C SER A 92 -37.51 -13.06 -11.50
N SER A 93 -38.43 -12.65 -10.62
CA SER A 93 -39.87 -12.64 -10.83
C SER A 93 -40.40 -11.41 -11.56
N GLY A 94 -39.56 -10.42 -11.88
CA GLY A 94 -39.95 -9.15 -12.50
C GLY A 94 -39.52 -7.92 -11.70
N GLU A 95 -39.81 -6.73 -12.24
CA GLU A 95 -39.55 -5.44 -11.59
C GLU A 95 -40.73 -5.00 -10.72
N GLU A 96 -40.43 -4.60 -9.49
CA GLU A 96 -41.38 -3.99 -8.56
C GLU A 96 -40.98 -2.54 -8.27
N VAL A 97 -41.98 -1.66 -8.12
CA VAL A 97 -41.76 -0.23 -7.87
C VAL A 97 -42.33 0.15 -6.52
N TYR A 98 -41.56 0.93 -5.76
CA TYR A 98 -41.86 1.35 -4.40
C TYR A 98 -41.71 2.86 -4.27
N ASP A 99 -42.61 3.45 -3.49
CA ASP A 99 -42.45 4.80 -2.94
C ASP A 99 -41.74 4.72 -1.59
N LEU A 100 -40.78 5.61 -1.37
CA LEU A 100 -39.94 5.63 -0.18
C LEU A 100 -40.34 6.77 0.76
N GLU A 101 -40.59 6.43 2.03
CA GLU A 101 -40.77 7.38 3.13
C GLU A 101 -39.60 7.22 4.10
N TYR A 102 -38.69 8.20 4.17
CA TYR A 102 -37.54 8.14 5.06
C TYR A 102 -37.91 8.54 6.50
N SER A 103 -37.26 7.93 7.50
CA SER A 103 -37.35 8.35 8.89
C SER A 103 -36.74 9.75 9.08
N GLU A 104 -37.12 10.44 10.18
CA GLU A 104 -36.56 11.76 10.51
C GLU A 104 -35.04 11.73 10.67
N ASP A 105 -34.51 10.67 11.31
CA ASP A 105 -33.06 10.46 11.48
C ASP A 105 -32.38 9.86 10.23
N LYS A 106 -33.18 9.58 9.19
CA LYS A 106 -32.77 9.00 7.91
C LYS A 106 -31.99 7.68 8.02
N LYS A 107 -32.06 6.99 9.15
CA LYS A 107 -31.44 5.66 9.36
C LYS A 107 -32.34 4.53 8.89
N SER A 108 -33.57 4.82 8.51
CA SER A 108 -34.50 3.87 7.95
C SER A 108 -35.39 4.52 6.89
N PHE A 109 -36.04 3.67 6.10
CA PHE A 109 -37.10 4.09 5.20
C PHE A 109 -38.16 3.00 5.10
N ASP A 110 -39.38 3.44 4.84
CA ASP A 110 -40.49 2.59 4.49
C ASP A 110 -40.62 2.52 2.97
N ALA A 111 -40.55 1.32 2.42
CA ALA A 111 -40.83 1.05 1.01
C ALA A 111 -42.28 0.59 0.85
N VAL A 112 -43.11 1.43 0.23
CA VAL A 112 -44.52 1.16 -0.04
C VAL A 112 -44.66 0.67 -1.47
N SER A 113 -45.03 -0.60 -1.64
CA SER A 113 -45.20 -1.22 -2.96
C SER A 113 -46.35 -0.54 -3.72
N ARG A 114 -46.07 -0.03 -4.93
CA ARG A 114 -47.11 0.59 -5.78
C ARG A 114 -48.15 -0.40 -6.30
N SER A 115 -47.77 -1.68 -6.46
CA SER A 115 -48.68 -2.70 -6.98
C SER A 115 -49.61 -3.27 -5.92
N THR A 116 -49.18 -3.32 -4.66
CA THR A 116 -49.91 -4.00 -3.58
C THR A 116 -50.30 -3.10 -2.41
N GLY A 117 -49.75 -1.90 -2.33
CA GLY A 117 -49.87 -1.02 -1.16
C GLY A 117 -49.11 -1.52 0.09
N ARG A 118 -48.41 -2.67 0.00
CA ARG A 118 -47.73 -3.26 1.15
C ARG A 118 -46.51 -2.42 1.52
N LYS A 119 -46.43 -2.08 2.81
CA LYS A 119 -45.31 -1.34 3.42
C LYS A 119 -44.29 -2.28 4.04
N THR A 120 -43.00 -2.03 3.76
CA THR A 120 -41.87 -2.76 4.36
C THR A 120 -40.83 -1.76 4.86
N THR A 121 -40.49 -1.82 6.15
CA THR A 121 -39.48 -0.94 6.76
C THR A 121 -38.08 -1.54 6.64
N TYR A 122 -37.15 -0.76 6.11
CA TYR A 122 -35.73 -1.10 6.02
C TYR A 122 -34.90 -0.19 6.92
N THR A 123 -34.04 -0.78 7.76
CA THR A 123 -32.97 -0.06 8.44
C THR A 123 -31.72 -0.06 7.58
N ILE A 124 -31.11 1.10 7.39
CA ILE A 124 -29.83 1.26 6.70
C ILE A 124 -28.73 0.98 7.73
N ALA A 125 -28.08 -0.18 7.62
CA ALA A 125 -27.00 -0.56 8.51
C ALA A 125 -25.63 -0.08 8.01
N ALA A 126 -25.46 0.05 6.69
CA ALA A 126 -24.30 0.67 6.05
C ALA A 126 -24.69 1.25 4.69
N ASN A 127 -24.06 2.36 4.31
CA ASN A 127 -24.11 2.94 2.97
C ASN A 127 -22.76 3.58 2.67
N GLU A 128 -21.86 2.77 2.13
CA GLU A 128 -20.49 3.10 1.76
C GLU A 128 -20.38 3.29 0.24
N SER A 129 -19.19 3.66 -0.26
CA SER A 129 -18.98 3.92 -1.69
C SER A 129 -19.31 2.73 -2.59
N ASP A 130 -19.12 1.49 -2.12
CA ASP A 130 -19.30 0.26 -2.89
C ASP A 130 -20.21 -0.78 -2.21
N LEU A 131 -20.72 -0.51 -1.00
CA LEU A 131 -21.54 -1.42 -0.20
C LEU A 131 -22.74 -0.71 0.44
N MET A 132 -23.92 -1.28 0.25
CA MET A 132 -25.13 -0.91 0.99
C MET A 132 -25.68 -2.12 1.73
N VAL A 133 -25.98 -1.94 3.02
CA VAL A 133 -26.53 -2.99 3.88
C VAL A 133 -27.89 -2.58 4.40
N LEU A 134 -28.91 -3.34 4.01
CA LEU A 134 -30.29 -3.11 4.44
C LEU A 134 -30.78 -4.24 5.35
N LYS A 135 -31.45 -3.89 6.44
CA LYS A 135 -32.02 -4.82 7.41
C LYS A 135 -33.54 -4.73 7.43
N THR A 136 -34.22 -5.88 7.45
CA THR A 136 -35.67 -6.00 7.62
C THR A 136 -35.94 -7.09 8.66
N GLY A 137 -36.36 -6.72 9.87
CA GLY A 137 -36.49 -7.68 10.97
C GLY A 137 -35.16 -8.39 11.27
N THR A 138 -35.10 -9.71 11.10
CA THR A 138 -33.88 -10.52 11.26
C THR A 138 -33.10 -10.74 9.97
N VAL A 139 -33.58 -10.20 8.84
CA VAL A 139 -32.99 -10.40 7.52
C VAL A 139 -32.03 -9.26 7.19
N TRP A 140 -30.79 -9.61 6.84
CA TRP A 140 -29.78 -8.67 6.32
C TRP A 140 -29.59 -8.88 4.82
N ARG A 141 -29.43 -7.80 4.06
CA ARG A 141 -29.18 -7.83 2.62
C ARG A 141 -28.01 -6.93 2.27
N TYR A 142 -27.09 -7.46 1.48
CA TYR A 142 -25.83 -6.82 1.10
C TYR A 142 -25.85 -6.54 -0.40
N PHE A 143 -25.78 -5.26 -0.76
CA PHE A 143 -25.83 -4.80 -2.13
C PHE A 143 -24.54 -4.06 -2.52
N TYR A 144 -24.15 -4.20 -3.79
CA TYR A 144 -22.88 -3.68 -4.32
C TYR A 144 -23.11 -2.80 -5.54
N LYS A 145 -22.20 -1.87 -5.85
CA LYS A 145 -22.35 -0.94 -6.99
C LYS A 145 -22.27 -1.59 -8.37
N SER A 146 -21.84 -2.84 -8.49
CA SER A 146 -21.81 -3.57 -9.77
C SER A 146 -22.26 -5.03 -9.61
N ALA A 147 -22.82 -5.59 -10.67
CA ALA A 147 -23.19 -7.00 -10.73
C ALA A 147 -21.97 -7.92 -10.51
N THR A 148 -20.81 -7.55 -11.05
CA THR A 148 -19.56 -8.30 -10.85
C THR A 148 -19.15 -8.34 -9.39
N ALA A 149 -19.15 -7.19 -8.69
CA ALA A 149 -18.83 -7.15 -7.27
C ALA A 149 -19.83 -7.95 -6.43
N ALA A 150 -21.13 -7.85 -6.74
CA ALA A 150 -22.16 -8.65 -6.08
C ALA A 150 -21.93 -10.15 -6.27
N ARG A 151 -21.61 -10.58 -7.50
CA ARG A 151 -21.31 -11.97 -7.83
C ARG A 151 -20.03 -12.47 -7.17
N GLU A 152 -18.94 -11.73 -7.24
CA GLU A 152 -17.66 -12.13 -6.64
C GLU A 152 -17.75 -12.28 -5.11
N VAL A 153 -18.54 -11.43 -4.44
CA VAL A 153 -18.79 -11.59 -3.00
C VAL A 153 -19.81 -12.70 -2.73
N SER A 154 -20.75 -12.95 -3.63
CA SER A 154 -21.62 -14.13 -3.54
C SER A 154 -20.84 -15.45 -3.65
N GLU A 155 -19.69 -15.44 -4.32
CA GLU A 155 -18.80 -16.60 -4.46
C GLU A 155 -17.79 -16.71 -3.31
N VAL A 156 -17.65 -15.67 -2.47
CA VAL A 156 -16.65 -15.57 -1.39
C VAL A 156 -17.29 -15.10 -0.08
N GLU A 157 -17.56 -16.06 0.80
CA GLU A 157 -17.86 -15.93 2.24
C GLU A 157 -19.29 -15.56 2.68
N SER A 158 -19.74 -16.33 3.68
CA SER A 158 -20.94 -16.15 4.48
C SER A 158 -20.69 -15.16 5.60
N PHE A 159 -21.41 -14.03 5.66
CA PHE A 159 -21.53 -13.35 6.95
C PHE A 159 -22.69 -12.37 7.17
N PRO A 160 -23.34 -12.50 8.36
CA PRO A 160 -23.45 -11.41 9.33
C PRO A 160 -23.68 -11.93 10.76
N ASN A 161 -22.67 -11.86 11.60
CA ASN A 161 -22.76 -12.05 13.06
C ASN A 161 -21.55 -11.46 13.82
N ARG A 162 -20.92 -10.39 13.32
CA ARG A 162 -19.70 -9.81 13.90
C ARG A 162 -19.90 -8.32 13.91
N ALA A 163 -20.10 -7.82 15.13
CA ALA A 163 -19.85 -6.43 15.43
C ALA A 163 -18.37 -6.15 15.12
N GLU A 164 -18.11 -5.06 14.40
CA GLU A 164 -16.77 -4.51 14.27
C GLU A 164 -16.18 -4.33 15.68
N LEU A 165 -14.93 -4.74 15.87
CA LEU A 165 -14.30 -4.54 17.17
C LEU A 165 -14.02 -3.05 17.39
N ALA A 166 -14.30 -2.58 18.60
CA ALA A 166 -14.28 -1.16 18.91
C ALA A 166 -12.85 -0.58 18.87
N THR A 167 -11.85 -1.35 19.32
CA THR A 167 -10.46 -0.86 19.45
C THR A 167 -9.45 -1.70 18.68
N ALA A 168 -8.29 -1.11 18.38
CA ALA A 168 -7.19 -1.81 17.72
C ALA A 168 -6.67 -2.98 18.56
N GLU A 169 -6.61 -2.84 19.87
CA GLU A 169 -6.15 -3.89 20.80
C GLU A 169 -7.05 -5.11 20.74
N GLN A 170 -8.38 -4.91 20.65
CA GLN A 170 -9.33 -6.00 20.46
C GLN A 170 -9.10 -6.69 19.11
N VAL A 171 -8.90 -5.91 18.04
CA VAL A 171 -8.60 -6.43 16.69
C VAL A 171 -7.33 -7.27 16.71
N ILE A 172 -6.24 -6.74 17.25
CA ILE A 172 -4.94 -7.40 17.32
C ILE A 172 -5.01 -8.64 18.20
N ALA A 173 -5.64 -8.57 19.38
CA ALA A 173 -5.79 -9.72 20.27
C ALA A 173 -6.54 -10.87 19.60
N ARG A 174 -7.53 -10.56 18.75
CA ARG A 174 -8.32 -11.57 18.03
C ARG A 174 -7.58 -12.14 16.82
N TYR A 175 -6.85 -11.33 16.07
CA TYR A 175 -6.40 -11.69 14.72
C TYR A 175 -4.91 -11.78 14.52
N LYS A 176 -4.09 -11.40 15.51
CA LYS A 176 -2.67 -11.64 15.44
C LYS A 176 -2.40 -13.14 15.27
N SER A 177 -1.49 -13.45 14.38
CA SER A 177 -0.99 -14.80 14.12
C SER A 177 0.53 -14.75 13.99
N GLY A 178 1.17 -15.91 13.82
CA GLY A 178 2.59 -15.96 13.44
C GLY A 178 3.57 -15.31 14.43
N SER A 179 3.26 -15.31 15.73
CA SER A 179 4.15 -14.71 16.75
C SER A 179 5.58 -15.25 16.66
N SER A 180 6.56 -14.35 16.61
CA SER A 180 7.98 -14.68 16.66
C SER A 180 8.61 -14.47 18.03
N ASN A 181 7.82 -14.19 19.07
CA ASN A 181 8.33 -14.05 20.43
C ASN A 181 9.14 -15.28 20.86
N SER A 182 10.25 -15.06 21.57
CA SER A 182 11.10 -16.11 22.13
C SER A 182 11.43 -15.80 23.58
N THR A 183 11.53 -16.85 24.39
CA THR A 183 12.02 -16.77 25.77
C THR A 183 13.53 -17.03 25.87
N LYS A 184 14.21 -17.34 24.75
CA LYS A 184 15.64 -17.69 24.74
C LYS A 184 16.53 -16.57 24.22
N THR A 185 16.07 -15.83 23.21
CA THR A 185 16.79 -14.69 22.63
C THR A 185 15.82 -13.55 22.34
N PRO A 186 16.17 -12.28 22.61
CA PRO A 186 15.33 -11.13 22.27
C PRO A 186 15.18 -10.95 20.75
N MET A 187 16.07 -11.57 19.96
CA MET A 187 16.02 -11.58 18.49
C MET A 187 14.83 -12.37 17.93
N GLY A 188 14.09 -13.10 18.78
CA GLY A 188 12.91 -13.86 18.38
C GLY A 188 13.20 -15.32 18.02
N ARG A 189 12.13 -16.12 17.90
CA ARG A 189 12.19 -17.59 17.82
C ARG A 189 13.01 -18.11 16.65
N HIS A 190 13.13 -17.31 15.59
CA HIS A 190 13.86 -17.63 14.38
C HIS A 190 15.38 -17.64 14.58
N PHE A 191 15.87 -17.06 15.67
CA PHE A 191 17.30 -16.99 15.98
C PHE A 191 17.73 -17.96 17.10
N GLU A 192 16.80 -18.72 17.69
CA GLU A 192 17.08 -19.58 18.85
C GLU A 192 18.15 -20.65 18.61
N SER A 193 18.29 -21.12 17.38
CA SER A 193 19.25 -22.16 17.02
C SER A 193 20.67 -21.65 16.76
N PHE A 194 20.89 -20.33 16.79
CA PHE A 194 22.15 -19.72 16.41
C PHE A 194 22.93 -19.24 17.63
N GLY A 195 24.24 -19.47 17.65
CA GLY A 195 25.10 -19.06 18.76
C GLY A 195 25.29 -17.54 18.86
N ALA A 196 25.78 -17.09 20.02
CA ALA A 196 26.31 -15.74 20.18
C ALA A 196 27.58 -15.55 19.34
N ALA A 197 27.90 -14.30 19.02
CA ALA A 197 29.12 -13.95 18.29
C ALA A 197 30.37 -14.29 19.11
N THR A 198 31.25 -15.10 18.54
CA THR A 198 32.60 -15.35 19.03
C THR A 198 33.48 -14.11 18.80
N ASP A 199 34.66 -14.09 19.44
CA ASP A 199 35.62 -12.99 19.23
C ASP A 199 36.17 -12.97 17.80
N GLU A 200 36.27 -14.12 17.15
CA GLU A 200 36.63 -14.21 15.72
C GLU A 200 35.53 -13.58 14.85
N ASP A 201 34.26 -13.85 15.15
CA ASP A 201 33.13 -13.24 14.44
C ASP A 201 33.17 -11.71 14.57
N LYS A 202 33.36 -11.21 15.81
CA LYS A 202 33.44 -9.77 16.08
C LYS A 202 34.62 -9.12 15.37
N ALA A 203 35.80 -9.75 15.40
CA ALA A 203 36.98 -9.23 14.70
C ALA A 203 36.75 -9.17 13.18
N TRP A 204 36.18 -10.23 12.60
CA TRP A 204 35.88 -10.28 11.17
C TRP A 204 34.84 -9.23 10.76
N LEU A 205 33.78 -9.07 11.57
CA LEU A 205 32.71 -8.07 11.37
C LEU A 205 33.20 -6.63 11.55
N ALA A 206 34.18 -6.38 12.44
CA ALA A 206 34.74 -5.05 12.67
C ALA A 206 35.74 -4.58 11.60
N ASP A 207 36.27 -5.48 10.77
CA ASP A 207 37.17 -5.13 9.66
C ASP A 207 36.39 -4.71 8.40
N ALA A 208 36.41 -3.42 8.08
CA ALA A 208 35.70 -2.86 6.92
C ALA A 208 36.14 -3.41 5.56
N GLY A 209 37.36 -3.95 5.45
CA GLY A 209 37.89 -4.54 4.22
C GLY A 209 37.28 -5.90 3.88
N ASN A 210 36.76 -6.62 4.88
CA ASN A 210 36.09 -7.90 4.68
C ASN A 210 34.76 -7.71 3.96
N GLN A 211 34.67 -8.26 2.75
CA GLN A 211 33.47 -8.20 1.93
C GLN A 211 32.56 -9.41 2.21
N PRO A 212 31.23 -9.25 2.14
CA PRO A 212 30.31 -10.37 2.19
C PRO A 212 30.59 -11.40 1.08
N SER A 213 30.41 -12.67 1.41
CA SER A 213 30.46 -13.77 0.46
C SER A 213 29.09 -13.90 -0.23
N PHE A 214 28.82 -13.02 -1.19
CA PHE A 214 27.53 -12.97 -1.87
C PHE A 214 27.68 -12.56 -3.35
N THR A 215 26.90 -13.20 -4.22
CA THR A 215 26.76 -12.86 -5.63
C THR A 215 25.32 -13.11 -6.07
N VAL A 216 24.81 -12.32 -7.00
CA VAL A 216 23.48 -12.53 -7.58
C VAL A 216 23.50 -12.20 -9.06
N GLY A 217 22.98 -13.08 -9.93
CA GLY A 217 23.01 -12.86 -11.37
C GLY A 217 24.42 -12.54 -11.90
N ASN A 218 24.57 -11.41 -12.59
CA ASN A 218 25.84 -10.89 -13.08
C ASN A 218 26.57 -9.94 -12.09
N TYR A 219 26.02 -9.73 -10.90
CA TYR A 219 26.58 -8.89 -9.84
C TYR A 219 27.53 -9.71 -8.97
N ASN A 220 28.83 -9.55 -9.20
CA ASN A 220 29.87 -10.37 -8.59
C ASN A 220 31.17 -9.62 -8.25
N LYS A 221 31.16 -8.27 -8.30
CA LYS A 221 32.35 -7.44 -8.03
C LYS A 221 32.09 -6.39 -6.96
N TRP A 222 32.95 -6.34 -5.94
CA TRP A 222 32.96 -5.27 -4.94
C TRP A 222 33.74 -4.06 -5.46
N THR A 223 33.03 -3.02 -5.90
CA THR A 223 33.61 -1.85 -6.57
C THR A 223 33.43 -0.60 -5.72
N ALA A 224 34.50 0.20 -5.57
CA ALA A 224 34.43 1.45 -4.82
C ALA A 224 33.43 2.43 -5.45
N LYS A 225 32.59 3.05 -4.63
CA LYS A 225 31.63 4.09 -5.03
C LYS A 225 31.71 5.28 -4.09
N ALA A 226 31.36 6.45 -4.62
CA ALA A 226 31.13 7.63 -3.79
C ALA A 226 29.84 7.44 -2.99
N VAL A 227 29.88 7.76 -1.70
CA VAL A 227 28.74 7.61 -0.78
C VAL A 227 28.19 8.98 -0.45
N LYS A 228 26.90 9.19 -0.70
CA LYS A 228 26.14 10.34 -0.21
C LYS A 228 25.27 9.85 0.94
N LEU A 229 25.88 9.74 2.14
CA LEU A 229 25.29 8.99 3.25
C LEU A 229 23.86 9.44 3.58
N TYR A 230 23.60 10.75 3.65
CA TYR A 230 22.27 11.33 3.89
C TYR A 230 21.91 12.35 2.79
N PRO A 231 21.28 11.95 1.68
CA PRO A 231 21.05 12.82 0.54
C PRO A 231 20.16 14.04 0.80
N TYR A 232 19.25 13.92 1.77
CA TYR A 232 18.22 14.92 2.10
C TYR A 232 18.37 15.46 3.53
N THR A 233 19.58 15.43 4.10
CA THR A 233 19.90 15.76 5.51
C THR A 233 19.40 14.71 6.50
N ASP A 234 18.13 14.32 6.44
CA ASP A 234 17.54 13.23 7.20
C ASP A 234 17.31 12.01 6.30
N PRO A 235 17.50 10.77 6.83
CA PRO A 235 17.03 9.56 6.18
C PRO A 235 15.57 9.68 5.78
N THR A 236 15.26 9.31 4.54
CA THR A 236 13.90 9.26 4.01
C THR A 236 13.65 7.94 3.29
N PRO A 237 12.41 7.43 3.23
CA PRO A 237 12.09 6.22 2.46
C PRO A 237 12.64 6.23 1.01
N ALA A 238 12.71 7.40 0.36
CA ALA A 238 13.25 7.56 -1.00
C ALA A 238 14.76 7.25 -1.13
N ASP A 239 15.48 7.12 -0.01
CA ASP A 239 16.87 6.66 0.03
C ASP A 239 17.01 5.14 -0.14
N VAL A 240 15.87 4.42 -0.18
CA VAL A 240 15.80 2.96 -0.25
C VAL A 240 15.03 2.52 -1.49
N ASN A 241 15.75 2.17 -2.54
CA ASN A 241 15.22 1.66 -3.79
C ASN A 241 15.93 0.35 -4.13
N GLN A 242 15.21 -0.77 -4.09
CA GLN A 242 15.73 -2.10 -4.35
C GLN A 242 16.18 -2.26 -5.80
N HIS A 243 17.26 -3.03 -6.00
CA HIS A 243 17.82 -3.35 -7.31
C HIS A 243 17.77 -4.84 -7.62
N ALA A 244 18.91 -5.53 -7.61
CA ALA A 244 19.03 -6.90 -8.13
C ALA A 244 18.92 -7.99 -7.08
N ILE A 245 19.07 -7.62 -5.80
CA ILE A 245 18.95 -8.53 -4.67
C ILE A 245 17.48 -8.65 -4.26
N GLY A 246 16.95 -9.88 -4.22
CA GLY A 246 15.55 -10.16 -3.87
C GLY A 246 15.19 -10.01 -2.38
N ASN A 247 15.57 -8.92 -1.73
CA ASN A 247 15.43 -8.67 -0.28
C ASN A 247 14.37 -7.59 0.06
N CYS A 248 13.19 -7.66 -0.56
CA CYS A 248 12.22 -6.56 -0.51
C CYS A 248 11.76 -6.23 0.91
N CYS A 249 11.59 -7.23 1.79
CA CYS A 249 11.25 -6.99 3.19
C CYS A 249 12.32 -6.17 3.90
N MET A 250 13.60 -6.44 3.66
CA MET A 250 14.70 -5.65 4.24
C MET A 250 14.62 -4.19 3.76
N CYS A 251 14.43 -3.96 2.46
CA CYS A 251 14.27 -2.60 1.95
C CYS A 251 13.03 -1.91 2.55
N ALA A 252 11.93 -2.63 2.72
CA ALA A 252 10.72 -2.10 3.35
C ALA A 252 10.93 -1.79 4.85
N VAL A 253 11.71 -2.59 5.57
CA VAL A 253 12.15 -2.34 6.95
C VAL A 253 12.99 -1.07 7.03
N LEU A 254 14.00 -0.93 6.16
CA LEU A 254 14.85 0.27 6.15
C LEU A 254 14.02 1.53 5.84
N ALA A 255 13.10 1.47 4.86
CA ALA A 255 12.19 2.57 4.59
C ALA A 255 11.25 2.86 5.78
N SER A 256 10.84 1.83 6.55
CA SER A 256 10.08 2.00 7.78
C SER A 256 10.89 2.73 8.86
N PHE A 257 12.17 2.38 9.03
CA PHE A 257 13.09 3.13 9.88
C PHE A 257 13.25 4.58 9.43
N ALA A 258 13.35 4.84 8.13
CA ALA A 258 13.49 6.22 7.64
C ALA A 258 12.23 7.05 7.90
N TYR A 259 11.05 6.43 7.79
CA TYR A 259 9.78 7.10 8.04
C TYR A 259 9.55 7.40 9.54
N MET A 260 9.82 6.42 10.43
CA MET A 260 9.52 6.55 11.86
C MET A 260 10.70 6.95 12.74
N TYR A 261 11.92 6.57 12.34
CA TYR A 261 13.14 6.58 13.15
C TYR A 261 14.37 7.16 12.42
N PRO A 262 14.29 8.32 11.74
CA PRO A 262 15.44 8.88 11.01
C PRO A 262 16.64 9.16 11.92
N ALA A 263 16.40 9.52 13.20
CA ALA A 263 17.45 9.73 14.18
C ALA A 263 18.15 8.43 14.62
N PHE A 264 17.44 7.30 14.66
CA PHE A 264 18.02 5.98 14.96
C PHE A 264 19.04 5.57 13.89
N ILE A 265 18.70 5.77 12.61
CA ILE A 265 19.61 5.47 11.49
C ILE A 265 20.91 6.28 11.62
N LYS A 266 20.81 7.55 12.06
CA LYS A 266 22.00 8.38 12.33
C LYS A 266 22.78 7.90 13.55
N ASP A 267 22.11 7.45 14.60
CA ASP A 267 22.76 6.95 15.81
C ASP A 267 23.54 5.65 15.59
N ILE A 268 23.01 4.74 14.78
CA ILE A 268 23.63 3.43 14.56
C ILE A 268 24.81 3.47 13.58
N ILE A 269 24.97 4.53 12.79
CA ILE A 269 26.04 4.65 11.79
C ILE A 269 27.07 5.68 12.23
N THR A 270 28.32 5.24 12.41
CA THR A 270 29.48 6.12 12.56
C THR A 270 30.34 6.08 11.30
N GLN A 271 30.64 7.24 10.72
CA GLN A 271 31.50 7.36 9.52
C GLN A 271 32.90 7.87 9.88
N GLU A 272 33.93 7.19 9.39
CA GLU A 272 35.35 7.54 9.48
C GLU A 272 35.98 7.46 8.09
N GLY A 273 35.96 8.57 7.34
CA GLY A 273 36.39 8.57 5.93
C GLY A 273 35.49 7.65 5.07
N ASN A 274 36.08 6.60 4.49
CA ASN A 274 35.36 5.59 3.68
C ASN A 274 34.93 4.34 4.48
N LYS A 275 35.12 4.34 5.80
CA LYS A 275 34.67 3.29 6.71
C LYS A 275 33.36 3.71 7.37
N TYR A 276 32.41 2.79 7.42
CA TYR A 276 31.10 2.95 8.06
C TYR A 276 30.92 1.84 9.09
N SER A 277 30.86 2.19 10.37
CA SER A 277 30.63 1.26 11.47
C SER A 277 29.16 1.30 11.86
N VAL A 278 28.51 0.14 11.86
CA VAL A 278 27.08 -0.01 12.18
C VAL A 278 26.91 -0.73 13.51
N LYS A 279 26.19 -0.13 14.46
CA LYS A 279 25.75 -0.81 15.69
C LYS A 279 24.67 -1.84 15.33
N MET A 280 24.91 -3.10 15.67
CA MET A 280 24.02 -4.22 15.36
C MET A 280 23.96 -5.19 16.55
N TYR A 281 23.18 -6.25 16.41
CA TYR A 281 23.03 -7.30 17.41
C TYR A 281 23.35 -8.67 16.81
N ASP A 282 24.03 -9.53 17.57
CA ASP A 282 24.24 -10.93 17.20
C ASP A 282 22.94 -11.75 17.34
N PRO A 283 22.90 -13.03 16.91
CA PRO A 283 21.67 -13.85 17.01
C PRO A 283 21.12 -14.05 18.44
N GLN A 284 21.94 -13.80 19.47
CA GLN A 284 21.54 -13.88 20.87
C GLN A 284 21.19 -12.52 21.48
N GLY A 285 21.20 -11.45 20.68
CA GLY A 285 20.86 -10.10 21.11
C GLY A 285 22.00 -9.36 21.81
N ASN A 286 23.24 -9.84 21.70
CA ASN A 286 24.40 -9.09 22.22
C ASN A 286 24.79 -8.00 21.22
N PRO A 287 25.12 -6.78 21.69
CA PRO A 287 25.56 -5.72 20.81
C PRO A 287 26.90 -6.06 20.16
N ILE A 288 26.99 -5.79 18.86
CA ILE A 288 28.18 -5.95 18.02
C ILE A 288 28.34 -4.74 17.10
N THR A 289 29.52 -4.58 16.53
CA THR A 289 29.78 -3.57 15.48
C THR A 289 30.11 -4.28 14.18
N VAL A 290 29.39 -3.91 13.12
CA VAL A 290 29.66 -4.37 11.76
C VAL A 290 30.19 -3.20 10.95
N ALA A 291 31.45 -3.25 10.54
CA ALA A 291 32.07 -2.22 9.72
C ALA A 291 32.11 -2.63 8.25
N VAL A 292 31.85 -1.67 7.36
CA VAL A 292 31.92 -1.82 5.91
C VAL A 292 32.70 -0.67 5.27
N ASP A 293 33.45 -0.97 4.21
CA ASP A 293 34.08 0.04 3.35
C ASP A 293 33.13 0.53 2.24
N ASN A 294 33.60 1.47 1.41
CA ASN A 294 32.86 2.05 0.30
C ASN A 294 32.84 1.20 -0.98
N LYS A 295 33.15 -0.11 -0.91
CA LYS A 295 33.00 -1.02 -2.04
C LYS A 295 31.62 -1.68 -2.01
N PHE A 296 30.91 -1.69 -3.12
CA PHE A 296 29.55 -2.23 -3.19
C PHE A 296 29.42 -3.22 -4.32
N LEU A 297 28.48 -4.15 -4.18
CA LEU A 297 28.28 -5.23 -5.15
C LEU A 297 27.77 -4.66 -6.47
N CYS A 298 28.56 -4.83 -7.51
CA CYS A 298 28.30 -4.33 -8.85
C CYS A 298 28.38 -5.42 -9.91
N ASP A 299 27.75 -5.17 -11.05
CA ASP A 299 27.96 -5.93 -12.27
C ASP A 299 29.27 -5.51 -13.00
N GLY A 300 29.53 -6.13 -14.16
CA GLY A 300 30.70 -5.83 -14.99
C GLY A 300 30.75 -4.40 -15.55
N SER A 301 29.61 -3.70 -15.60
CA SER A 301 29.48 -2.31 -16.07
C SER A 301 29.54 -1.29 -14.92
N GLY A 302 29.60 -1.78 -13.67
CA GLY A 302 29.60 -0.95 -12.47
C GLY A 302 28.21 -0.54 -11.97
N ASN A 303 27.12 -1.16 -12.45
CA ASN A 303 25.79 -0.95 -11.90
C ASN A 303 25.65 -1.64 -10.54
N LEU A 304 24.96 -1.00 -9.59
CA LEU A 304 24.78 -1.51 -8.23
C LEU A 304 23.71 -2.61 -8.19
N GLY A 305 24.01 -3.73 -7.53
CA GLY A 305 23.03 -4.79 -7.26
C GLY A 305 22.26 -4.57 -5.96
N GLN A 306 22.87 -3.84 -5.03
CA GLN A 306 22.33 -3.39 -3.75
C GLN A 306 21.35 -2.23 -3.91
N CYS A 307 20.47 -2.03 -2.93
CA CYS A 307 19.57 -0.90 -2.84
C CYS A 307 20.31 0.45 -2.87
N THR A 308 19.69 1.47 -3.44
CA THR A 308 20.25 2.83 -3.51
C THR A 308 19.19 3.89 -3.26
N GLY A 309 19.62 5.13 -3.03
CA GLY A 309 18.72 6.28 -3.08
C GLY A 309 18.38 6.66 -4.51
N LYS A 310 17.54 7.69 -4.66
CA LYS A 310 17.25 8.28 -5.97
C LYS A 310 18.54 8.59 -6.72
N ASN A 311 18.47 8.54 -8.05
CA ASN A 311 19.64 8.75 -8.89
C ASN A 311 20.77 7.73 -8.63
N ASN A 312 20.47 6.48 -8.28
CA ASN A 312 21.48 5.44 -7.98
C ASN A 312 22.54 5.88 -6.95
N ALA A 313 22.16 6.78 -6.04
CA ALA A 313 23.09 7.30 -5.04
C ALA A 313 23.33 6.24 -3.96
N VAL A 314 24.58 5.95 -3.65
CA VAL A 314 24.91 5.10 -2.50
C VAL A 314 24.61 5.89 -1.22
N THR A 315 23.68 5.39 -0.40
CA THR A 315 23.18 6.06 0.82
C THR A 315 23.46 5.24 2.07
N TRP A 316 22.98 5.73 3.22
CA TRP A 316 22.88 4.97 4.46
C TRP A 316 22.19 3.61 4.25
N ALA A 317 21.21 3.51 3.36
CA ALA A 317 20.48 2.26 3.12
C ALA A 317 21.38 1.20 2.47
N THR A 318 22.19 1.60 1.48
CA THR A 318 23.17 0.73 0.83
C THR A 318 24.24 0.24 1.83
N VAL A 319 24.65 1.11 2.76
CA VAL A 319 25.58 0.78 3.85
C VAL A 319 24.96 -0.24 4.80
N LEU A 320 23.72 -0.03 5.26
CA LEU A 320 23.02 -0.95 6.16
C LEU A 320 22.74 -2.31 5.51
N GLU A 321 22.34 -2.33 4.24
CA GLU A 321 22.19 -3.58 3.49
C GLU A 321 23.51 -4.36 3.42
N LYS A 322 24.64 -3.68 3.12
CA LYS A 322 25.96 -4.33 3.12
C LYS A 322 26.33 -4.87 4.50
N ALA A 323 26.03 -4.12 5.56
CA ALA A 323 26.27 -4.56 6.93
C ALA A 323 25.47 -5.83 7.25
N LEU A 324 24.20 -5.90 6.84
CA LEU A 324 23.39 -7.10 7.01
C LEU A 324 23.89 -8.27 6.15
N MET A 325 24.34 -8.03 4.91
CA MET A 325 24.97 -9.06 4.08
C MET A 325 26.22 -9.64 4.77
N LYS A 326 27.01 -8.79 5.43
CA LYS A 326 28.20 -9.18 6.17
C LYS A 326 27.82 -9.98 7.44
N TRP A 327 26.78 -9.54 8.14
CA TRP A 327 26.20 -10.24 9.28
C TRP A 327 25.70 -11.64 8.89
N GLU A 328 24.94 -11.77 7.80
CA GLU A 328 24.44 -13.05 7.27
C GLU A 328 25.58 -13.94 6.75
N THR A 329 26.66 -13.37 6.19
CA THR A 329 27.85 -14.15 5.82
C THR A 329 28.46 -14.85 7.03
N ARG A 330 28.39 -14.22 8.21
CA ARG A 330 29.02 -14.77 9.41
C ARG A 330 28.12 -15.71 10.20
N PHE A 331 26.85 -15.38 10.33
CA PHE A 331 25.92 -16.18 11.14
C PHE A 331 25.04 -17.14 10.34
N GLY A 332 24.85 -16.89 9.04
CA GLY A 332 24.12 -17.78 8.13
C GLY A 332 22.69 -18.05 8.57
N CYS A 333 22.01 -17.08 9.19
CA CYS A 333 20.73 -17.33 9.83
C CYS A 333 19.61 -17.56 8.83
N ASN A 334 19.54 -16.74 7.78
CA ASN A 334 18.43 -16.79 6.82
C ASN A 334 18.88 -16.56 5.37
N GLY A 335 20.04 -15.94 5.17
CA GLY A 335 20.41 -15.39 3.87
C GLY A 335 19.68 -14.07 3.55
N ILE A 336 20.07 -13.44 2.46
CA ILE A 336 19.58 -12.10 2.09
C ILE A 336 18.44 -12.16 1.06
N GLU A 337 18.49 -13.03 0.06
CA GLU A 337 17.39 -13.18 -0.90
C GLU A 337 16.20 -13.86 -0.24
N GLY A 338 15.01 -13.23 -0.33
CA GLY A 338 13.79 -13.72 0.31
C GLY A 338 13.72 -13.49 1.83
N ILE A 339 14.65 -12.72 2.41
CA ILE A 339 14.66 -12.44 3.85
C ILE A 339 13.32 -11.85 4.32
N GLY A 340 12.78 -12.38 5.42
CA GLY A 340 11.53 -11.92 6.03
C GLY A 340 11.72 -10.67 6.92
N THR A 341 10.62 -10.00 7.25
CA THR A 341 10.63 -8.76 8.06
C THR A 341 11.15 -9.04 9.47
N GLU A 342 10.71 -10.13 10.06
CA GLU A 342 11.09 -10.68 11.36
C GLU A 342 12.54 -11.20 11.42
N HIS A 343 13.24 -11.21 10.28
CA HIS A 343 14.65 -11.56 10.18
C HIS A 343 15.53 -10.35 9.84
N ALA A 344 15.01 -9.39 9.07
CA ALA A 344 15.76 -8.22 8.62
C ALA A 344 15.83 -7.10 9.66
N ALA A 345 14.77 -6.89 10.45
CA ALA A 345 14.74 -5.84 11.47
C ALA A 345 15.61 -6.14 12.72
N PRO A 346 15.57 -7.36 13.31
CA PRO A 346 16.23 -7.63 14.59
C PRO A 346 17.74 -7.38 14.60
N PRO A 347 18.52 -7.71 13.55
CA PRO A 347 19.96 -7.42 13.52
C PRO A 347 20.30 -5.94 13.77
N PHE A 348 19.38 -5.01 13.49
CA PHE A 348 19.55 -3.59 13.79
C PHE A 348 18.96 -3.18 15.13
N THR A 349 17.82 -3.76 15.54
CA THR A 349 17.05 -3.29 16.70
C THR A 349 17.25 -4.10 17.97
N GLY A 350 17.84 -5.30 17.88
CA GLY A 350 17.96 -6.24 18.99
C GLY A 350 16.63 -6.88 19.39
N CYS A 351 15.57 -6.70 18.61
CA CYS A 351 14.23 -7.18 18.92
C CYS A 351 13.60 -7.83 17.69
N GLY A 352 13.29 -9.13 17.80
CA GLY A 352 12.49 -9.84 16.79
C GLY A 352 11.19 -10.39 17.33
N ASN A 353 10.67 -9.80 18.39
CA ASN A 353 9.26 -9.99 18.72
C ASN A 353 8.41 -9.33 17.62
N SER A 354 7.52 -10.11 17.04
CA SER A 354 6.66 -9.68 15.94
C SER A 354 5.40 -10.52 15.89
N PHE A 355 4.44 -10.06 15.11
CA PHE A 355 3.28 -10.85 14.73
C PHE A 355 2.82 -10.47 13.32
N ALA A 356 1.96 -11.31 12.77
CA ALA A 356 1.35 -11.09 11.47
C ALA A 356 -0.17 -10.96 11.59
N ILE A 357 -0.78 -10.40 10.55
CA ILE A 357 -2.22 -10.49 10.32
C ILE A 357 -2.41 -11.00 8.89
N THR A 358 -3.13 -12.12 8.77
CA THR A 358 -3.33 -12.84 7.51
C THR A 358 -4.32 -12.09 6.59
N PRO A 359 -4.17 -12.18 5.25
CA PRO A 359 -5.15 -11.60 4.32
C PRO A 359 -6.57 -12.08 4.59
N GLY A 360 -7.55 -11.23 4.29
CA GLY A 360 -8.97 -11.52 4.41
C GLY A 360 -9.53 -11.44 5.83
N THR A 361 -8.69 -11.42 6.87
CA THR A 361 -9.15 -11.46 8.28
C THR A 361 -9.78 -10.16 8.77
N LEU A 362 -9.26 -9.01 8.35
CA LEU A 362 -9.70 -7.69 8.80
C LEU A 362 -10.64 -7.02 7.80
N TYR A 363 -11.61 -6.25 8.32
CA TYR A 363 -12.41 -5.30 7.52
C TYR A 363 -11.73 -3.93 7.42
N PRO A 364 -12.15 -3.04 6.50
CA PRO A 364 -11.47 -1.76 6.26
C PRO A 364 -11.28 -0.90 7.53
N GLY A 365 -12.33 -0.74 8.34
CA GLY A 365 -12.23 0.00 9.61
C GLY A 365 -11.28 -0.65 10.63
N GLU A 366 -11.21 -1.97 10.67
CA GLU A 366 -10.28 -2.71 11.53
C GLU A 366 -8.84 -2.63 11.02
N MET A 367 -8.63 -2.62 9.70
CA MET A 367 -7.32 -2.39 9.10
C MET A 367 -6.81 -0.99 9.42
N GLN A 368 -7.65 0.04 9.28
CA GLN A 368 -7.28 1.40 9.68
C GLN A 368 -6.85 1.46 11.15
N LYS A 369 -7.64 0.86 12.04
CA LYS A 369 -7.31 0.78 13.48
C LYS A 369 -5.94 0.13 13.72
N VAL A 370 -5.63 -0.97 13.01
CA VAL A 370 -4.33 -1.64 13.12
C VAL A 370 -3.19 -0.77 12.59
N VAL A 371 -3.37 -0.10 11.45
CA VAL A 371 -2.35 0.82 10.90
C VAL A 371 -2.11 1.96 11.87
N ASP A 372 -3.17 2.61 12.37
CA ASP A 372 -3.04 3.71 13.32
C ASP A 372 -2.36 3.27 14.62
N TRP A 373 -2.70 2.09 15.13
CA TRP A 373 -2.04 1.52 16.30
C TRP A 373 -0.57 1.20 16.02
N ALA A 374 -0.25 0.63 14.86
CA ALA A 374 1.11 0.28 14.48
C ALA A 374 1.99 1.54 14.40
N MET A 375 1.51 2.60 13.74
CA MET A 375 2.24 3.87 13.64
C MET A 375 2.41 4.53 15.01
N ARG A 376 1.36 4.59 15.85
CA ARG A 376 1.43 5.19 17.20
C ARG A 376 2.32 4.40 18.16
N SER A 377 2.38 3.09 18.03
CA SER A 377 3.21 2.21 18.86
C SER A 377 4.63 2.04 18.33
N GLY A 378 4.97 2.69 17.21
CA GLY A 378 6.30 2.59 16.61
C GLY A 378 6.61 1.21 16.00
N MET A 379 5.60 0.44 15.60
CA MET A 379 5.85 -0.87 15.00
C MET A 379 6.54 -0.70 13.65
N VAL A 380 7.64 -1.43 13.43
CA VAL A 380 8.28 -1.57 12.11
C VAL A 380 7.30 -2.34 11.23
N GLY A 381 6.54 -1.59 10.43
CA GLY A 381 5.37 -2.08 9.72
C GLY A 381 5.64 -2.34 8.25
N VAL A 382 5.48 -3.61 7.85
CA VAL A 382 5.54 -4.04 6.46
C VAL A 382 4.22 -4.73 6.12
N GLY A 383 3.68 -4.49 4.94
CA GLY A 383 2.54 -5.25 4.41
C GLY A 383 2.85 -5.85 3.05
N GLY A 384 2.01 -6.78 2.64
CA GLY A 384 2.09 -7.44 1.35
C GLY A 384 0.72 -7.60 0.71
N PHE A 385 0.71 -8.10 -0.52
CA PHE A 385 -0.51 -8.49 -1.21
C PHE A 385 -0.39 -9.95 -1.63
N ASN A 386 -1.43 -10.75 -1.38
CA ASN A 386 -1.55 -12.10 -1.94
C ASN A 386 -2.07 -12.11 -3.40
N LYS A 387 -2.34 -10.93 -3.97
CA LYS A 387 -2.77 -10.72 -5.36
C LYS A 387 -2.17 -9.43 -5.93
N GLY A 388 -1.61 -9.52 -7.14
CA GLY A 388 -1.03 -8.40 -7.88
C GLY A 388 -2.03 -7.74 -8.84
N GLY A 389 -1.63 -6.62 -9.45
CA GLY A 389 -2.42 -5.91 -10.46
C GLY A 389 -3.62 -5.14 -9.89
N LEU A 390 -3.62 -4.88 -8.58
CA LEU A 390 -4.69 -4.13 -7.93
C LEU A 390 -4.34 -2.65 -7.91
N VAL A 391 -5.16 -1.83 -8.57
CA VAL A 391 -4.97 -0.38 -8.65
C VAL A 391 -5.13 0.27 -7.26
N CYS A 392 -4.05 0.83 -6.75
CA CYS A 392 -3.93 1.51 -5.46
C CYS A 392 -3.39 2.94 -5.68
N GLY A 393 -4.31 3.88 -5.93
CA GLY A 393 -3.94 5.22 -6.37
C GLY A 393 -3.56 5.22 -7.85
N THR A 394 -2.34 5.64 -8.17
CA THR A 394 -1.79 5.64 -9.54
C THR A 394 -0.95 4.41 -9.86
N LEU A 395 -0.70 3.54 -8.87
CA LEU A 395 0.14 2.36 -9.01
C LEU A 395 -0.65 1.08 -8.78
N GLU A 396 -0.07 -0.05 -9.19
CA GLU A 396 -0.64 -1.38 -8.96
C GLU A 396 0.13 -2.15 -7.89
N SER A 397 -0.60 -3.01 -7.17
CA SER A 397 -0.01 -3.97 -6.24
C SER A 397 0.84 -5.01 -6.96
N VAL A 398 1.82 -5.55 -6.23
CA VAL A 398 2.68 -6.64 -6.66
C VAL A 398 2.47 -7.80 -5.71
N THR A 399 2.16 -8.99 -6.23
CA THR A 399 1.98 -10.19 -5.40
C THR A 399 3.32 -10.67 -4.86
N GLY A 400 3.33 -11.19 -3.63
CA GLY A 400 4.53 -11.75 -3.01
C GLY A 400 5.65 -10.73 -2.78
N HIS A 401 5.31 -9.44 -2.71
CA HIS A 401 6.26 -8.34 -2.53
C HIS A 401 5.95 -7.55 -1.26
N ALA A 402 6.98 -7.01 -0.63
CA ALA A 402 6.89 -6.27 0.62
C ALA A 402 6.76 -4.76 0.36
N PHE A 403 5.91 -4.10 1.15
CA PHE A 403 5.68 -2.66 1.09
C PHE A 403 5.73 -2.08 2.50
N THR A 404 6.32 -0.91 2.65
CA THR A 404 6.36 -0.21 3.95
C THR A 404 5.00 0.40 4.26
N LEU A 405 4.46 0.19 5.48
CA LEU A 405 3.23 0.84 5.94
C LEU A 405 3.49 2.28 6.38
N MET A 406 2.66 3.22 5.95
CA MET A 406 2.77 4.65 6.29
C MET A 406 1.39 5.31 6.35
N TYR A 407 1.31 6.50 6.96
CA TYR A 407 0.14 7.34 6.78
C TYR A 407 0.06 7.90 5.37
N THR A 408 -1.17 8.09 4.89
CA THR A 408 -1.43 8.81 3.64
C THR A 408 -1.41 10.31 3.86
N SER A 409 -1.04 11.04 2.80
CA SER A 409 -1.14 12.50 2.74
C SER A 409 -2.54 12.96 2.34
N SER A 410 -3.46 12.03 2.03
CA SER A 410 -4.82 12.32 1.58
C SER A 410 -5.86 11.45 2.31
N PRO A 411 -5.98 11.63 3.65
CA PRO A 411 -6.81 10.76 4.51
C PRO A 411 -8.32 10.83 4.20
N ASP A 412 -8.78 11.90 3.53
CA ASP A 412 -10.18 12.01 3.10
C ASP A 412 -10.52 11.08 1.92
N LYS A 413 -9.50 10.53 1.24
CA LYS A 413 -9.66 9.70 0.05
C LYS A 413 -9.12 8.29 0.22
N TYR A 414 -8.07 8.12 1.02
CA TYR A 414 -7.38 6.86 1.22
C TYR A 414 -7.27 6.52 2.69
N LEU A 415 -7.24 5.23 2.99
CA LEU A 415 -7.14 4.74 4.36
C LEU A 415 -5.70 4.92 4.89
N TRP A 416 -4.73 4.40 4.14
CA TRP A 416 -3.31 4.55 4.41
C TRP A 416 -2.49 4.44 3.12
N THR A 417 -1.18 4.56 3.24
CA THR A 417 -0.25 4.38 2.12
C THR A 417 0.65 3.19 2.37
N MET A 418 0.96 2.45 1.32
CA MET A 418 2.01 1.44 1.31
C MET A 418 3.09 1.84 0.30
N ARG A 419 4.37 1.82 0.65
CA ARG A 419 5.45 2.16 -0.30
C ARG A 419 6.11 0.91 -0.85
N ASN A 420 6.09 0.76 -2.17
CA ASN A 420 6.88 -0.23 -2.88
C ASN A 420 8.37 0.17 -2.82
N PRO A 421 9.25 -0.65 -2.22
CA PRO A 421 10.67 -0.35 -2.11
C PRO A 421 11.40 -0.37 -3.46
N TRP A 422 10.75 -0.61 -4.59
CA TRP A 422 11.31 -0.36 -5.92
C TRP A 422 11.42 1.13 -6.26
N GLY A 423 10.69 2.00 -5.54
CA GLY A 423 10.91 3.45 -5.62
C GLY A 423 10.41 4.11 -6.91
N ASN A 424 9.38 3.55 -7.54
CA ASN A 424 8.83 3.91 -8.85
C ASN A 424 8.81 5.41 -9.17
N GLY A 425 9.88 5.92 -9.80
CA GLY A 425 9.94 7.26 -10.39
C GLY A 425 9.58 8.37 -9.43
N SER A 426 8.97 9.43 -9.99
CA SER A 426 8.52 10.64 -9.28
C SER A 426 7.47 10.37 -8.21
N VAL A 427 6.73 9.26 -8.29
CA VAL A 427 5.74 8.85 -7.28
C VAL A 427 6.33 7.99 -6.17
N ASP A 428 7.62 7.64 -6.26
CA ASP A 428 8.39 6.90 -5.26
C ASP A 428 7.75 5.59 -4.76
N GLY A 429 7.08 4.86 -5.66
CA GLY A 429 6.44 3.60 -5.30
C GLY A 429 5.28 3.75 -4.31
N LYS A 430 4.69 4.95 -4.18
CA LYS A 430 3.60 5.24 -3.25
C LYS A 430 2.27 4.61 -3.73
N LEU A 431 1.81 3.56 -3.05
CA LEU A 431 0.49 2.95 -3.26
C LEU A 431 -0.50 3.54 -2.25
N GLU A 432 -1.49 4.29 -2.75
CA GLU A 432 -2.54 4.86 -1.93
C GLU A 432 -3.68 3.85 -1.79
N ILE A 433 -3.93 3.35 -0.58
CA ILE A 433 -4.87 2.25 -0.36
C ILE A 433 -6.30 2.80 -0.26
N PRO A 434 -7.18 2.54 -1.24
CA PRO A 434 -8.55 3.04 -1.21
C PRO A 434 -9.39 2.25 -0.21
N ASN A 435 -10.53 2.82 0.18
CA ASN A 435 -11.54 2.08 0.91
C ASN A 435 -12.32 1.12 -0.02
N ARG A 436 -11.70 0.00 -0.41
CA ARG A 436 -12.31 -0.99 -1.34
C ARG A 436 -11.99 -2.43 -0.93
N ARG A 437 -12.99 -3.18 -0.46
CA ARG A 437 -12.81 -4.52 0.15
C ARG A 437 -12.08 -5.51 -0.75
N ALA A 438 -12.30 -5.41 -2.06
CA ALA A 438 -11.63 -6.24 -3.07
C ALA A 438 -10.10 -6.15 -3.00
N ILE A 439 -9.56 -5.00 -2.59
CA ILE A 439 -8.12 -4.78 -2.41
C ILE A 439 -7.71 -5.19 -1.00
N GLN A 440 -8.38 -4.67 0.03
CA GLN A 440 -7.91 -4.87 1.41
C GLN A 440 -7.95 -6.33 1.85
N LYS A 441 -8.87 -7.15 1.33
CA LYS A 441 -8.90 -8.59 1.64
C LYS A 441 -7.65 -9.34 1.17
N THR A 442 -6.83 -8.72 0.32
CA THR A 442 -5.59 -9.32 -0.20
C THR A 442 -4.36 -8.93 0.62
N ILE A 443 -4.51 -7.95 1.53
CA ILE A 443 -3.40 -7.36 2.27
C ILE A 443 -3.10 -8.17 3.54
N ASP A 444 -1.82 -8.52 3.75
CA ASP A 444 -1.29 -8.96 5.04
C ASP A 444 -0.43 -7.89 5.70
N PHE A 445 -0.28 -8.00 7.02
CA PHE A 445 0.62 -7.16 7.80
C PHE A 445 1.66 -8.03 8.53
N ARG A 446 2.89 -7.52 8.59
CA ARG A 446 4.03 -8.01 9.38
C ARG A 446 4.52 -6.86 10.25
N LEU A 447 4.35 -7.00 11.57
CA LEU A 447 4.59 -5.93 12.52
C LEU A 447 5.65 -6.39 13.53
N VAL A 448 6.84 -5.78 13.48
CA VAL A 448 7.95 -6.06 14.41
C VAL A 448 8.06 -4.93 15.41
N TYR A 449 8.28 -5.27 16.69
CA TYR A 449 8.49 -4.26 17.72
C TYR A 449 9.81 -3.50 17.50
N PRO A 450 9.88 -2.20 17.83
CA PRO A 450 11.00 -1.34 17.44
C PRO A 450 12.31 -1.61 18.17
N GLY A 451 12.29 -2.28 19.33
CA GLY A 451 13.50 -2.55 20.11
C GLY A 451 14.31 -1.29 20.39
N ALA A 452 15.61 -1.31 20.11
CA ALA A 452 16.52 -0.19 20.30
C ALA A 452 16.13 1.10 19.53
N ALA A 453 15.25 1.02 18.52
CA ALA A 453 14.76 2.19 17.80
C ALA A 453 13.67 2.95 18.57
N GLU A 454 13.01 2.34 19.57
CA GLU A 454 11.87 2.92 20.30
C GLU A 454 12.11 4.36 20.81
N PRO A 455 13.26 4.70 21.43
CA PRO A 455 13.51 6.05 21.95
C PRO A 455 13.65 7.13 20.87
N PHE A 456 13.76 6.74 19.60
CA PHE A 456 13.97 7.62 18.46
C PHE A 456 12.69 7.86 17.64
N LEU A 457 11.52 7.42 18.14
CA LEU A 457 10.25 7.59 17.43
C LEU A 457 10.00 9.07 17.15
N LYS A 458 9.80 9.39 15.87
CA LYS A 458 9.49 10.74 15.43
C LYS A 458 8.12 11.18 15.96
N GLU A 459 8.08 12.35 16.59
CA GLU A 459 6.81 12.99 16.97
C GLU A 459 6.03 13.49 15.75
N GLY A 460 4.70 13.46 15.82
CA GLY A 460 3.84 14.03 14.79
C GLY A 460 4.01 13.36 13.42
N LEU A 461 3.95 12.02 13.37
CA LEU A 461 3.95 11.27 12.12
C LEU A 461 2.83 11.75 11.20
N GLY A 462 3.20 12.48 10.14
CA GLY A 462 2.31 12.89 9.06
C GLY A 462 2.41 11.96 7.86
N GLY A 463 1.50 12.15 6.90
CA GLY A 463 1.49 11.37 5.66
C GLY A 463 2.82 11.42 4.90
N TYR A 464 3.21 10.30 4.30
CA TYR A 464 4.48 10.22 3.58
C TYR A 464 4.53 11.20 2.41
N THR A 465 5.47 12.14 2.49
CA THR A 465 5.72 13.13 1.46
C THR A 465 6.99 12.76 0.71
N VAL A 466 6.84 12.57 -0.60
CA VAL A 466 7.92 12.26 -1.52
C VAL A 466 8.87 13.49 -1.58
N PRO A 467 10.17 13.35 -1.26
CA PRO A 467 11.10 14.47 -1.32
C PRO A 467 11.21 14.99 -2.76
N LYS A 468 11.61 16.26 -2.94
CA LYS A 468 11.84 16.79 -4.29
C LYS A 468 13.19 16.31 -4.81
N TRP A 469 13.23 15.76 -6.03
CA TRP A 469 14.46 15.52 -6.79
C TRP A 469 14.17 15.61 -8.29
N THR A 470 15.23 15.73 -9.09
CA THR A 470 15.15 15.62 -10.56
C THR A 470 15.41 14.17 -10.95
N PRO A 471 14.42 13.46 -11.53
CA PRO A 471 14.61 12.09 -11.99
C PRO A 471 15.65 12.00 -13.12
N ARG A 472 16.46 10.96 -13.16
CA ARG A 472 17.28 10.58 -14.32
C ARG A 472 16.66 9.40 -15.07
N LYS A 473 16.93 9.30 -16.37
CA LYS A 473 16.47 8.20 -17.26
C LYS A 473 16.75 6.77 -16.74
N SER A 474 17.65 6.60 -15.78
CA SER A 474 18.03 5.32 -15.17
C SER A 474 17.33 5.00 -13.84
N ASP A 475 16.35 5.79 -13.41
CA ASP A 475 15.86 5.78 -12.01
C ASP A 475 14.88 4.64 -11.65
N LEU A 476 14.64 3.72 -12.59
CA LEU A 476 14.17 2.37 -12.26
C LEU A 476 15.20 1.34 -12.68
N GLY A 477 15.95 0.86 -11.69
CA GLY A 477 16.98 -0.15 -11.86
C GLY A 477 16.65 -1.49 -11.23
N VAL A 478 15.36 -1.83 -11.04
CA VAL A 478 14.97 -3.16 -10.53
C VAL A 478 15.31 -4.20 -11.60
N ASP A 479 16.04 -5.23 -11.20
CA ASP A 479 16.43 -6.29 -12.13
C ASP A 479 15.19 -7.02 -12.67
N LYS A 480 15.10 -7.21 -13.99
CA LYS A 480 13.99 -7.91 -14.66
C LYS A 480 13.74 -9.32 -14.11
N ARG A 481 14.74 -9.97 -13.48
CA ARG A 481 14.56 -11.24 -12.78
C ARG A 481 13.54 -11.14 -11.65
N LEU A 482 13.57 -10.04 -10.88
CA LEU A 482 12.65 -9.82 -9.77
C LEU A 482 11.22 -9.57 -10.27
N LEU A 483 11.07 -8.81 -11.38
CA LEU A 483 9.77 -8.62 -12.02
C LEU A 483 9.13 -9.96 -12.41
N ARG A 484 9.92 -10.87 -13.00
CA ARG A 484 9.46 -12.23 -13.35
C ARG A 484 9.09 -13.06 -12.14
N GLN A 485 9.88 -13.01 -11.06
CA GLN A 485 9.59 -13.74 -9.82
C GLN A 485 8.26 -13.31 -9.20
N CYS A 486 7.90 -12.02 -9.33
CA CYS A 486 6.63 -11.49 -8.87
C CYS A 486 5.46 -11.66 -9.86
N GLY A 487 5.64 -12.43 -10.94
CA GLY A 487 4.59 -12.68 -11.93
C GLY A 487 4.22 -11.45 -12.78
N ILE A 488 5.12 -10.48 -12.92
CA ILE A 488 4.93 -9.28 -13.75
C ILE A 488 5.68 -9.46 -15.06
N GLU A 489 4.94 -9.64 -16.16
CA GLU A 489 5.52 -9.81 -17.49
C GLU A 489 5.89 -8.45 -18.13
N HIS A 490 5.18 -7.38 -17.78
CA HIS A 490 5.45 -6.00 -18.22
C HIS A 490 5.20 -5.00 -17.07
N TYR A 491 6.26 -4.37 -16.57
CA TYR A 491 6.15 -3.16 -15.76
C TYR A 491 6.54 -1.99 -16.67
N GLY A 492 5.58 -1.12 -16.98
CA GLY A 492 5.77 -0.02 -17.93
C GLY A 492 6.85 0.97 -17.48
N PRO A 493 7.52 1.68 -18.40
CA PRO A 493 8.36 2.81 -18.04
C PRO A 493 7.52 3.87 -17.30
N ILE A 494 8.11 4.54 -16.31
CA ILE A 494 7.52 5.69 -15.61
C ILE A 494 7.18 6.77 -16.62
N ASP A 495 6.02 7.42 -16.47
CA ASP A 495 5.68 8.64 -17.21
C ASP A 495 6.82 9.67 -17.07
N GLU A 496 7.52 9.89 -18.18
CA GLU A 496 8.61 10.83 -18.33
C GLU A 496 8.07 12.25 -18.12
N VAL A 497 8.73 13.04 -17.26
CA VAL A 497 8.60 14.49 -17.36
C VAL A 497 9.65 14.91 -18.38
N ASP A 498 9.20 15.30 -19.57
CA ASP A 498 10.06 15.80 -20.64
C ASP A 498 10.96 16.93 -20.11
N ASP A 499 12.27 16.76 -20.27
CA ASP A 499 13.31 17.77 -19.93
C ASP A 499 13.26 19.00 -20.86
N ASP A 500 12.33 19.05 -21.83
CA ASP A 500 12.31 20.07 -22.88
C ASP A 500 11.76 21.44 -22.43
N ALA A 501 11.30 21.59 -21.19
CA ALA A 501 10.82 22.89 -20.68
C ALA A 501 11.90 23.82 -20.12
N ALA A 502 13.17 23.40 -20.05
CA ALA A 502 14.24 24.19 -19.42
C ALA A 502 15.20 24.90 -20.40
N ALA A 503 14.98 24.81 -21.72
CA ALA A 503 15.92 25.36 -22.71
C ALA A 503 15.53 26.74 -23.30
N GLU A 504 14.37 27.31 -23.00
CA GLU A 504 13.92 28.61 -23.56
C GLU A 504 13.94 29.81 -22.57
N ALA A 505 14.84 29.80 -21.58
CA ALA A 505 15.00 30.94 -20.66
C ALA A 505 16.44 31.50 -20.60
N SER A 506 17.26 31.27 -21.63
CA SER A 506 18.60 31.89 -21.71
C SER A 506 19.00 32.31 -23.12
N THR A 507 18.20 33.16 -23.79
CA THR A 507 18.68 34.03 -24.87
C THR A 507 17.76 35.24 -25.02
N ALA A 508 17.83 36.17 -24.07
CA ALA A 508 17.37 37.53 -24.27
C ALA A 508 18.36 38.48 -23.62
N ASP A 509 19.52 38.63 -24.26
CA ASP A 509 20.37 39.81 -24.16
C ASP A 509 21.26 39.88 -25.40
N GLY A 510 21.08 40.93 -26.19
CA GLY A 510 22.06 41.41 -27.16
C GLY A 510 21.55 41.65 -28.59
N VAL A 511 21.55 42.93 -28.97
CA VAL A 511 21.41 43.56 -30.31
C VAL A 511 19.97 44.03 -30.58
N GLU A 512 19.66 45.34 -30.58
CA GLU A 512 20.40 46.53 -31.06
C GLU A 512 20.23 47.75 -30.13
#